data_AF-A0A6B3SW72-F1
#
_entry.id   AF-A0A6B3SW72-F1
#
_cell.length_a   1.000
_cell.length_b   1.000
_cell.length_c   1.000
_cell.angle_alpha   90.00
_cell.angle_beta   90.00
_cell.angle_gamma   90.00
#
_symmetry.space_group_name_H-M   'P 1'
#
loop_
_entity.id
_entity.type
_entity.pdbx_description
1 polymer ?
#
loop_
_entity_poly.entity_id
_entity_poly.type
_entity_poly.pdbx_seq_one_letter_code
_entity_poly.pdbx_strand_id
1 'polypeptide(L)'
;MSFSADAVVLALLVLLALTVAGIIAFAVAVKLRAGREKQNIQAIRSTILDYFRRSGVEVAVTCTRLGGEHYVAMVESEPMKRFRLSHIIEMTLREHVRKSSGLELDKIFWRFPVKQASGGQDATQAKVDQNSDDYINEGLEHYRHIPKPDVEELSWEHFEQELKKDGK
;
A
#
# COMPACT_ATOMS: atom_id res chain seq x y z
N MET A 1 53.40 40.65 -15.05
CA MET A 1 52.59 39.63 -15.75
C MET A 1 51.65 38.92 -14.76
N SER A 2 50.71 39.65 -14.14
CA SER A 2 49.79 39.11 -13.11
C SER A 2 48.34 38.92 -13.60
N PHE A 3 48.00 39.46 -14.77
CA PHE A 3 46.64 39.46 -15.32
C PHE A 3 46.04 38.07 -15.61
N SER A 4 46.88 37.04 -15.80
CA SER A 4 46.42 35.67 -16.07
C SER A 4 45.90 34.97 -14.81
N ALA A 5 46.43 35.28 -13.62
CA ALA A 5 45.97 34.67 -12.37
C ALA A 5 44.58 35.18 -11.98
N ASP A 6 44.33 36.49 -12.13
CA ASP A 6 43.02 37.10 -11.83
C ASP A 6 41.91 36.58 -12.75
N ALA A 7 42.22 36.37 -14.04
CA ALA A 7 41.27 35.79 -14.98
C ALA A 7 40.91 34.34 -14.63
N VAL A 8 41.88 33.54 -14.19
CA VAL A 8 41.66 32.16 -13.76
C VAL A 8 40.84 32.11 -12.47
N VAL A 9 41.15 32.97 -11.48
CA VAL A 9 40.38 33.05 -10.24
C VAL A 9 38.93 33.46 -10.52
N LEU A 10 38.70 34.45 -11.39
CA LEU A 10 37.37 34.89 -11.76
C LEU A 10 36.60 33.77 -12.49
N ALA A 11 37.24 33.05 -13.41
CA ALA A 11 36.64 31.90 -14.08
C ALA A 11 36.25 30.79 -13.10
N LEU A 12 37.10 30.47 -12.12
CA LEU A 12 36.81 29.49 -11.07
C LEU A 12 35.65 29.93 -10.17
N LEU A 13 35.58 31.22 -9.81
CA LEU A 13 34.46 31.76 -9.04
C LEU A 13 33.14 31.72 -9.82
N VAL A 14 33.16 32.00 -11.12
CA VAL A 14 31.99 31.88 -11.99
C VAL A 14 31.53 30.42 -12.09
N LEU A 15 32.47 29.48 -12.28
CA LEU A 15 32.16 28.05 -12.31
C LEU A 15 31.54 27.58 -10.98
N LEU A 16 32.12 28.01 -9.85
CA LEU A 16 31.58 27.72 -8.52
C LEU A 16 30.17 28.31 -8.35
N ALA A 17 29.94 29.56 -8.77
CA ALA A 17 28.63 30.19 -8.68
C ALA A 17 27.58 29.44 -9.53
N LEU A 18 27.94 29.02 -10.75
CA LEU A 18 27.04 28.26 -11.63
C LEU A 18 26.70 26.87 -11.05
N THR A 19 27.68 26.17 -10.51
CA THR A 19 27.44 24.87 -9.86
C THR A 19 26.53 25.00 -8.63
N VAL A 20 26.79 25.99 -7.76
CA VAL A 20 25.95 26.28 -6.60
C VAL A 20 24.53 26.64 -7.03
N ALA A 21 24.37 27.51 -8.03
CA ALA A 21 23.06 27.88 -8.56
C ALA A 21 22.32 26.67 -9.14
N GLY A 22 23.01 25.79 -9.85
CA GLY A 22 22.45 24.53 -10.36
C GLY A 22 21.96 23.60 -9.25
N ILE A 23 22.73 23.45 -8.17
CA ILE A 23 22.35 22.64 -7.00
C ILE A 23 21.10 23.24 -6.33
N ILE A 24 21.05 24.55 -6.12
CA ILE A 24 19.90 25.23 -5.53
C ILE A 24 18.66 25.04 -6.40
N ALA A 25 18.76 25.27 -7.71
CA ALA A 25 17.65 25.09 -8.65
C ALA A 25 17.13 23.64 -8.63
N PHE A 26 18.03 22.65 -8.62
CA PHE A 26 17.67 21.24 -8.51
C PHE A 26 16.95 20.93 -7.19
N ALA A 27 17.47 21.40 -6.06
CA ALA A 27 16.86 21.18 -4.75
C ALA A 27 15.45 21.80 -4.65
N VAL A 28 15.27 23.01 -5.20
CA VAL A 28 13.95 23.67 -5.27
C VAL A 28 12.99 22.86 -6.14
N ALA A 29 13.43 22.40 -7.31
CA ALA A 29 12.60 21.61 -8.21
C ALA A 29 12.13 20.29 -7.56
N VAL A 30 13.02 19.60 -6.83
CA VAL A 30 12.67 18.37 -6.07
C VAL A 30 11.65 18.68 -4.98
N LYS A 31 11.85 19.75 -4.21
CA LYS A 31 10.94 20.15 -3.13
C LYS A 31 9.55 20.51 -3.66
N LEU A 32 9.47 21.24 -4.76
CA LEU A 32 8.20 21.59 -5.41
C LEU A 32 7.46 20.35 -5.93
N ARG A 33 8.19 19.41 -6.57
CA ARG A 33 7.60 18.14 -7.02
C ARG A 33 7.06 17.30 -5.85
N ALA A 34 7.83 17.18 -4.77
CA ALA A 34 7.39 16.48 -3.56
C ALA A 34 6.15 17.13 -2.92
N GLY A 35 6.06 18.46 -2.97
CA GLY A 35 4.87 19.19 -2.49
C GLY A 35 3.62 18.87 -3.29
N ARG A 36 3.72 18.91 -4.63
CA ARG A 36 2.60 18.58 -5.53
C ARG A 36 2.12 17.14 -5.36
N GLU A 37 3.05 16.21 -5.21
CA GLU A 37 2.70 14.80 -5.01
C GLU A 37 1.92 14.57 -3.72
N LYS A 38 2.32 15.21 -2.62
CA LYS A 38 1.58 15.15 -1.35
C LYS A 38 0.18 15.73 -1.48
N GLN A 39 0.02 16.83 -2.22
CA GLN A 39 -1.29 17.43 -2.47
C GLN A 39 -2.19 16.48 -3.28
N ASN A 40 -1.67 15.87 -4.33
CA ASN A 40 -2.42 14.92 -5.15
C ASN A 40 -2.85 13.68 -4.34
N ILE A 41 -1.93 13.11 -3.56
CA ILE A 41 -2.23 11.97 -2.67
C ILE A 41 -3.32 12.35 -1.66
N GLN A 42 -3.25 13.55 -1.07
CA GLN A 42 -4.26 14.02 -0.14
C GLN A 42 -5.62 14.24 -0.82
N ALA A 43 -5.66 14.79 -2.04
CA ALA A 43 -6.89 14.99 -2.79
C ALA A 43 -7.59 13.67 -3.13
N ILE A 44 -6.83 12.65 -3.55
CA ILE A 44 -7.38 11.30 -3.78
C ILE A 44 -7.90 10.72 -2.47
N ARG A 45 -7.08 10.78 -1.39
CA ARG A 45 -7.45 10.25 -0.07
C ARG A 45 -8.75 10.89 0.45
N SER A 46 -8.88 12.21 0.39
CA SER A 46 -10.09 12.90 0.85
C SER A 46 -11.31 12.52 0.01
N THR A 47 -11.15 12.42 -1.32
CA THR A 47 -12.23 12.01 -2.21
C THR A 47 -12.75 10.60 -1.88
N ILE A 48 -11.84 9.66 -1.63
CA ILE A 48 -12.22 8.29 -1.25
C ILE A 48 -12.90 8.26 0.12
N LEU A 49 -12.36 8.99 1.11
CA LEU A 49 -12.98 9.09 2.44
C LEU A 49 -14.38 9.69 2.37
N ASP A 50 -14.57 10.75 1.60
CA ASP A 50 -15.86 11.40 1.43
C ASP A 50 -16.88 10.50 0.72
N TYR A 51 -16.44 9.70 -0.25
CA TYR A 51 -17.28 8.70 -0.91
C TYR A 51 -17.85 7.70 0.11
N PHE A 52 -17.01 7.10 0.96
CA PHE A 52 -17.46 6.11 1.95
C PHE A 52 -18.22 6.73 3.11
N ARG A 53 -17.87 7.96 3.52
CA ARG A 53 -18.61 8.70 4.55
C ARG A 53 -20.06 8.93 4.16
N ARG A 54 -20.35 9.20 2.88
CA ARG A 54 -21.75 9.31 2.37
C ARG A 54 -22.54 8.01 2.50
N SER A 55 -21.87 6.87 2.46
CA SER A 55 -22.46 5.55 2.64
C SER A 55 -22.52 5.10 4.11
N GLY A 56 -22.02 5.92 5.04
CA GLY A 56 -21.96 5.62 6.47
C GLY A 56 -20.94 4.53 6.83
N VAL A 57 -19.92 4.31 5.99
CA VAL A 57 -18.88 3.31 6.23
C VAL A 57 -17.59 4.01 6.65
N GLU A 58 -17.05 3.62 7.79
CA GLU A 58 -15.73 4.07 8.24
C GLU A 58 -14.64 3.23 7.57
N VAL A 59 -13.70 3.92 6.93
CA VAL A 59 -12.55 3.30 6.28
C VAL A 59 -11.29 4.11 6.56
N ALA A 60 -10.16 3.42 6.65
CA ALA A 60 -8.84 4.04 6.59
C ALA A 60 -8.32 3.96 5.15
N VAL A 61 -7.77 5.07 4.63
CA VAL A 61 -7.27 5.14 3.26
C VAL A 61 -5.83 5.60 3.25
N THR A 62 -4.97 4.80 2.63
CA THR A 62 -3.59 5.16 2.32
C THR A 62 -3.44 5.20 0.81
N CYS A 63 -2.79 6.23 0.26
CA CYS A 63 -2.60 6.35 -1.17
C CYS A 63 -1.12 6.60 -1.46
N THR A 64 -0.63 5.96 -2.52
CA THR A 64 0.77 6.01 -2.95
C THR A 64 0.84 6.15 -4.46
N ARG A 65 1.86 6.86 -4.94
CA ARG A 65 2.15 6.99 -6.37
C ARG A 65 2.93 5.78 -6.84
N LEU A 66 2.50 5.16 -7.94
CA LEU A 66 3.19 4.00 -8.53
C LEU A 66 4.24 4.43 -9.57
N GLY A 67 4.00 5.56 -10.24
CA GLY A 67 4.88 6.16 -11.25
C GLY A 67 4.07 7.04 -12.20
N GLY A 68 4.70 8.03 -12.85
CA GLY A 68 3.98 8.93 -13.76
C GLY A 68 2.80 9.62 -13.05
N GLU A 69 1.61 9.64 -13.65
CA GLU A 69 0.39 10.18 -13.03
C GLU A 69 -0.52 9.09 -12.44
N HIS A 70 0.01 7.88 -12.24
CA HIS A 70 -0.72 6.74 -11.74
C HIS A 70 -0.64 6.61 -10.22
N TYR A 71 -1.80 6.49 -9.59
CA TYR A 71 -1.94 6.32 -8.15
C TYR A 71 -2.58 4.99 -7.81
N VAL A 72 -2.25 4.50 -6.62
CA VAL A 72 -2.82 3.32 -6.02
C VAL A 72 -3.35 3.69 -4.64
N ALA A 73 -4.50 3.13 -4.27
CA ALA A 73 -5.08 3.29 -2.94
C ALA A 73 -5.16 1.95 -2.22
N MET A 74 -4.86 1.97 -0.93
CA MET A 74 -5.11 0.91 0.02
C MET A 74 -6.28 1.36 0.90
N VAL A 75 -7.37 0.63 0.89
CA VAL A 75 -8.56 0.88 1.71
C VAL A 75 -8.64 -0.23 2.75
N GLU A 76 -8.54 0.17 4.02
CA GLU A 76 -8.73 -0.71 5.15
C GLU A 76 -10.10 -0.45 5.77
N SER A 77 -10.87 -1.51 5.99
CA SER A 77 -12.18 -1.41 6.62
C SER A 77 -12.45 -2.62 7.50
N GLU A 78 -13.40 -2.51 8.41
CA GLU A 78 -13.94 -3.72 9.04
C GLU A 78 -14.56 -4.61 7.95
N PRO A 79 -14.52 -5.95 8.13
CA PRO A 79 -15.19 -6.86 7.22
C PRO A 79 -16.69 -6.57 7.19
N MET A 80 -17.24 -6.31 6.00
CA MET A 80 -18.67 -6.04 5.84
C MET A 80 -19.21 -6.76 4.61
N LYS A 81 -20.42 -7.32 4.68
CA LYS A 81 -21.14 -7.91 3.51
C LYS A 81 -21.18 -6.99 2.28
N ARG A 82 -21.19 -5.67 2.46
CA ARG A 82 -21.18 -4.67 1.36
C ARG A 82 -19.91 -4.72 0.52
N PHE A 83 -18.77 -5.11 1.10
CA PHE A 83 -17.50 -5.25 0.38
C PHE A 83 -17.36 -6.57 -0.38
N ARG A 84 -18.36 -7.45 -0.36
CA ARG A 84 -18.40 -8.68 -1.17
C ARG A 84 -18.27 -8.40 -2.67
N LEU A 85 -18.76 -7.24 -3.11
CA LEU A 85 -18.65 -6.76 -4.50
C LEU A 85 -17.62 -5.62 -4.63
N SER A 86 -16.50 -5.76 -3.93
CA SER A 86 -15.39 -4.78 -3.92
C SER A 86 -14.92 -4.39 -5.32
N HIS A 87 -14.98 -5.30 -6.31
CA HIS A 87 -14.63 -5.00 -7.70
C HIS A 87 -15.57 -3.98 -8.37
N ILE A 88 -16.86 -3.97 -8.04
CA ILE A 88 -17.83 -2.98 -8.55
C ILE A 88 -17.58 -1.62 -7.88
N ILE A 89 -17.35 -1.65 -6.56
CA ILE A 89 -17.00 -0.46 -5.80
C ILE A 89 -15.69 0.13 -6.35
N GLU A 90 -14.71 -0.70 -6.66
CA GLU A 90 -13.43 -0.28 -7.26
C GLU A 90 -13.65 0.49 -8.57
N MET A 91 -14.42 -0.05 -9.52
CA MET A 91 -14.69 0.64 -10.78
C MET A 91 -15.37 2.01 -10.57
N THR A 92 -16.40 2.05 -9.73
CA THR A 92 -17.16 3.30 -9.49
C THR A 92 -16.35 4.33 -8.72
N LEU A 93 -15.52 3.89 -7.78
CA LEU A 93 -14.65 4.75 -6.99
C LEU A 93 -13.53 5.35 -7.84
N ARG A 94 -12.91 4.55 -8.73
CA ARG A 94 -11.93 5.05 -9.71
C ARG A 94 -12.52 6.14 -10.59
N GLU A 95 -13.73 5.92 -11.09
CA GLU A 95 -14.45 6.92 -11.90
C GLU A 95 -14.76 8.19 -11.10
N HIS A 96 -15.16 8.04 -9.83
CA HIS A 96 -15.45 9.16 -8.95
C HIS A 96 -14.20 10.00 -8.64
N VAL A 97 -13.06 9.36 -8.38
CA VAL A 97 -11.77 10.03 -8.15
C VAL A 97 -11.34 10.78 -9.41
N ARG A 98 -11.44 10.16 -10.58
CA ARG A 98 -11.13 10.80 -11.87
C ARG A 98 -11.98 12.05 -12.09
N LYS A 99 -13.29 11.98 -11.85
CA LYS A 99 -14.20 13.12 -12.02
C LYS A 99 -13.98 14.24 -11.01
N SER A 100 -13.65 13.90 -9.76
CA SER A 100 -13.59 14.89 -8.67
C SER A 100 -12.22 15.54 -8.54
N SER A 101 -11.16 14.78 -8.75
CA SER A 101 -9.77 15.23 -8.56
C SER A 101 -9.00 15.40 -9.86
N GLY A 102 -9.50 14.85 -10.98
CA GLY A 102 -8.78 14.83 -12.26
C GLY A 102 -7.58 13.87 -12.29
N LEU A 103 -7.37 13.09 -11.23
CA LEU A 103 -6.24 12.17 -11.09
C LEU A 103 -6.65 10.73 -11.41
N GLU A 104 -5.72 9.96 -11.96
CA GLU A 104 -5.96 8.56 -12.29
C GLU A 104 -5.62 7.61 -11.14
N LEU A 105 -6.62 6.83 -10.73
CA LEU A 105 -6.47 5.76 -9.76
C LEU A 105 -6.49 4.42 -10.52
N ASP A 106 -5.39 3.69 -10.48
CA ASP A 106 -5.22 2.45 -11.25
C ASP A 106 -5.85 1.26 -10.55
N LYS A 107 -5.51 1.10 -9.27
CA LYS A 107 -5.89 -0.06 -8.47
C LYS A 107 -6.24 0.32 -7.05
N ILE A 108 -7.20 -0.41 -6.49
CA ILE A 108 -7.58 -0.33 -5.09
C ILE A 108 -7.32 -1.66 -4.42
N PHE A 109 -6.47 -1.65 -3.40
CA PHE A 109 -6.19 -2.81 -2.56
C PHE A 109 -7.07 -2.75 -1.31
N TRP A 110 -7.78 -3.84 -1.07
CA TRP A 110 -8.68 -3.97 0.07
C TRP A 110 -7.97 -4.74 1.18
N ARG A 111 -7.99 -4.18 2.40
CA ARG A 111 -7.47 -4.84 3.59
C ARG A 111 -8.58 -4.92 4.63
N PHE A 112 -8.79 -6.12 5.15
CA PHE A 112 -9.75 -6.37 6.22
C PHE A 112 -8.96 -6.89 7.42
N PRO A 113 -8.55 -6.03 8.36
CA PRO A 113 -7.82 -6.48 9.54
C PRO A 113 -8.73 -7.40 10.36
N VAL A 114 -8.36 -8.68 10.44
CA VAL A 114 -9.00 -9.62 11.36
C VAL A 114 -8.41 -9.35 12.74
N LYS A 115 -9.23 -8.90 13.68
CA LYS A 115 -8.84 -8.86 15.09
C LYS A 115 -8.63 -10.31 15.52
N GLN A 116 -7.38 -10.78 15.50
CA GLN A 116 -7.07 -12.06 16.14
C GLN A 116 -7.43 -11.90 17.61
N ALA A 117 -8.42 -12.66 18.08
CA ALA A 117 -8.51 -12.93 19.51
C ALA A 117 -7.13 -13.45 19.91
N SER A 118 -6.44 -12.69 20.75
CA SER A 118 -5.11 -12.97 21.28
C SER A 118 -4.88 -14.47 21.43
N GLY A 119 -3.96 -15.00 20.63
CA GLY A 119 -3.67 -16.43 20.61
C GLY A 119 -3.06 -16.91 21.92
N GLY A 120 -3.55 -18.06 22.39
CA GLY A 120 -2.84 -18.94 23.32
C GLY A 120 -3.49 -19.08 24.69
N GLN A 121 -4.07 -20.25 24.94
CA GLN A 121 -4.55 -20.77 26.23
C GLN A 121 -5.81 -20.11 26.80
N ASP A 122 -6.95 -20.43 26.19
CA ASP A 122 -8.15 -20.93 26.89
C ASP A 122 -9.32 -20.89 25.92
N ALA A 123 -9.50 -22.00 25.21
CA ALA A 123 -10.64 -22.23 24.33
C ALA A 123 -11.91 -22.56 25.14
N THR A 124 -12.14 -21.85 26.25
CA THR A 124 -13.36 -21.95 27.04
C THR A 124 -13.78 -20.53 27.40
N GLN A 125 -14.81 -20.05 26.71
CA GLN A 125 -15.51 -18.78 26.97
C GLN A 125 -14.79 -17.48 26.53
N ALA A 126 -14.40 -17.39 25.26
CA ALA A 126 -14.44 -16.08 24.60
C ALA A 126 -15.90 -15.79 24.25
N LYS A 127 -16.55 -14.86 24.98
CA LYS A 127 -17.82 -14.25 24.55
C LYS A 127 -17.63 -13.78 23.11
N VAL A 128 -18.33 -14.42 22.19
CA VAL A 128 -18.47 -13.98 20.81
C VAL A 128 -19.10 -12.58 20.90
N ASP A 129 -18.33 -11.56 20.56
CA ASP A 129 -18.85 -10.22 20.37
C ASP A 129 -19.97 -10.33 19.32
N GLN A 130 -21.22 -10.08 19.73
CA GLN A 130 -22.42 -10.15 18.88
C GLN A 130 -22.41 -9.13 17.72
N ASN A 131 -21.33 -8.38 17.54
CA ASN A 131 -21.16 -7.39 16.49
C ASN A 131 -20.07 -7.76 15.45
N SER A 132 -19.44 -8.94 15.57
CA SER A 132 -18.58 -9.46 14.50
C SER A 132 -19.47 -9.97 13.36
N ASP A 133 -19.32 -9.41 12.15
CA ASP A 133 -20.11 -9.76 10.97
C ASP A 133 -20.14 -11.29 10.75
N ASP A 134 -21.35 -11.85 10.72
CA ASP A 134 -21.64 -13.28 10.46
C ASP A 134 -20.82 -13.82 9.27
N TYR A 135 -20.53 -12.98 8.28
CA TYR A 135 -19.78 -13.35 7.08
C TYR A 135 -18.34 -13.82 7.36
N ILE A 136 -17.63 -13.18 8.30
CA ILE A 136 -16.28 -13.63 8.67
C ILE A 136 -16.37 -14.89 9.53
N ASN A 137 -17.39 -15.00 10.37
CA ASN A 137 -17.63 -16.18 11.18
C ASN A 137 -17.94 -17.40 10.31
N GLU A 138 -18.76 -17.26 9.26
CA GLU A 138 -19.01 -18.33 8.27
C GLU A 138 -17.70 -18.86 7.64
N GLY A 139 -16.80 -17.95 7.24
CA GLY A 139 -15.50 -18.31 6.67
C GLY A 139 -14.54 -18.93 7.68
N LEU A 140 -14.47 -18.39 8.91
CA LEU A 140 -13.61 -18.90 9.98
C LEU A 140 -14.09 -20.24 10.53
N GLU A 141 -15.39 -20.51 10.54
CA GLU A 141 -15.96 -21.82 10.86
C GLU A 141 -15.46 -22.88 9.88
N HIS A 142 -15.33 -22.55 8.59
CA HIS A 142 -14.75 -23.46 7.62
C HIS A 142 -13.26 -23.71 7.87
N TYR A 143 -12.50 -22.71 8.34
CA TYR A 143 -11.09 -22.88 8.71
C TYR A 143 -10.86 -23.73 9.96
N ARG A 144 -11.82 -23.82 10.88
CA ARG A 144 -11.70 -24.70 12.07
C ARG A 144 -11.66 -26.18 11.71
N HIS A 145 -12.25 -26.56 10.59
CA HIS A 145 -12.40 -27.95 10.16
C HIS A 145 -11.48 -28.36 9.02
N ILE A 146 -10.75 -27.42 8.41
CA ILE A 146 -9.66 -27.77 7.51
C ILE A 146 -8.58 -28.42 8.37
N PRO A 147 -8.25 -29.72 8.15
CA PRO A 147 -7.12 -30.33 8.81
C PRO A 147 -5.92 -29.45 8.49
N LYS A 148 -5.30 -28.85 9.50
CA LYS A 148 -4.03 -28.15 9.31
C LYS A 148 -3.11 -29.22 8.74
N PRO A 149 -2.60 -29.08 7.50
CA PRO A 149 -1.62 -30.03 7.02
C PRO A 149 -0.46 -29.94 8.01
N ASP A 150 -0.13 -31.06 8.66
CA ASP A 150 1.13 -31.19 9.36
C ASP A 150 2.20 -31.07 8.28
N VAL A 151 2.71 -29.84 8.12
CA VAL A 151 3.88 -29.58 7.30
C VAL A 151 5.05 -30.02 8.15
N GLU A 152 5.31 -31.32 8.15
CA GLU A 152 6.59 -31.84 8.61
C GLU A 152 7.64 -31.49 7.57
N GLU A 153 8.65 -30.73 7.98
CA GLU A 153 9.83 -30.47 7.16
C GLU A 153 10.56 -31.81 6.95
N LEU A 154 10.37 -32.43 5.79
CA LEU A 154 11.08 -33.63 5.42
C LEU A 154 12.59 -33.34 5.38
N SER A 155 13.35 -34.10 6.16
CA SER A 155 14.81 -34.00 6.15
C SER A 155 15.39 -34.33 4.77
N TRP A 156 16.54 -33.73 4.44
CA TRP A 156 17.23 -33.98 3.17
C TRP A 156 17.56 -35.45 2.88
N GLU A 157 17.73 -36.25 3.92
CA GLU A 157 17.96 -37.68 3.78
C GLU A 157 16.76 -38.42 3.20
N HIS A 158 15.54 -37.96 3.46
CA HIS A 158 14.31 -38.54 2.89
C HIS A 158 14.22 -38.28 1.37
N PHE A 159 14.60 -37.08 0.94
CA PHE A 159 14.62 -36.71 -0.48
C PHE A 159 15.63 -37.55 -1.28
N GLU A 160 16.83 -37.79 -0.74
CA GLU A 160 17.84 -38.63 -1.41
C GLU A 160 17.41 -40.10 -1.54
N GLN A 161 16.64 -40.61 -0.58
CA GLN A 161 16.13 -41.97 -0.62
C GLN A 161 15.04 -42.14 -1.69
N GLU A 162 14.15 -41.15 -1.87
CA GLU A 162 13.16 -41.18 -2.94
C GLU A 162 13.80 -41.08 -4.34
N LEU A 163 14.80 -40.20 -4.51
CA LEU A 163 15.55 -40.13 -5.78
C LEU A 163 16.26 -41.44 -6.14
N LYS A 164 16.76 -42.20 -5.16
CA LYS A 164 17.38 -43.52 -5.40
C LYS A 164 16.36 -44.60 -5.71
N LYS A 165 15.10 -44.43 -5.30
CA LYS A 165 14.03 -45.41 -5.48
C LYS A 165 13.41 -45.36 -6.88
N ASP A 166 13.33 -44.16 -7.48
CA ASP A 166 12.78 -43.95 -8.83
C ASP A 166 13.79 -44.18 -9.96
N GLY A 167 15.07 -44.42 -9.62
CA GLY A 167 16.15 -44.70 -10.57
C GLY A 167 16.36 -46.18 -10.90
N LYS A 168 15.33 -47.03 -10.76
CA LYS A 168 15.40 -48.47 -11.05
C LYS A 168 14.42 -48.92 -12.12
#